data_AF-A0A5K0WUX4-F1
#
_entry.id   AF-A0A5K0WUX4-F1
#
_cell.length_a   1.000
_cell.length_b   1.000
_cell.length_c   1.000
_cell.angle_alpha   90.00
_cell.angle_beta   90.00
_cell.angle_gamma   90.00
#
_symmetry.space_group_name_H-M   'P 1'
#
loop_
_entity.id
_entity.type
_entity.pdbx_description
1 polymer ?
#
loop_
_entity_poly.entity_id
_entity_poly.type
_entity_poly.pdbx_seq_one_letter_code
_entity_poly.pdbx_strand_id
1 'polypeptide(L)' 'CDPGSLNSSLAKGKVVLCFTDAKDPRGQYSKAVATVSQAGGAGIIFAMHTTNLFGQRDPISSVQVDYEIGTEILAYIRAT' A
#
# COMPACT_ATOMS: atom_id res chain seq x y z
N CYS A 1 3.24 1.53 5.86
CA CYS A 1 2.67 2.83 5.43
C CYS A 1 1.80 3.38 6.54
N ASP A 2 2.44 3.64 7.67
CA ASP A 2 1.77 4.09 8.87
C ASP A 2 1.56 5.61 8.85
N PRO A 3 0.61 6.14 9.62
CA PRO A 3 0.40 7.59 9.73
C PRO A 3 1.72 8.32 10.00
N GLY A 4 2.01 9.35 9.20
CA GLY A 4 3.23 10.15 9.32
C GLY A 4 4.50 9.54 8.71
N SER A 5 4.45 8.32 8.17
CA SER A 5 5.63 7.66 7.56
C SER A 5 5.95 8.13 6.13
N LEU A 6 5.00 8.76 5.45
CA LEU A 6 5.16 9.18 4.06
C LEU A 6 5.61 10.64 3.95
N ASN A 7 6.56 10.90 3.06
CA ASN A 7 6.83 12.25 2.58
C ASN A 7 5.76 12.63 1.54
N SER A 8 4.86 13.53 1.90
CA SER A 8 3.72 13.92 1.05
C SER A 8 4.15 14.47 -0.31
N SER A 9 5.26 15.20 -0.39
CA SER A 9 5.77 15.73 -1.67
C SER A 9 6.25 14.63 -2.60
N LEU A 10 6.80 13.53 -2.07
CA LEU A 10 7.22 12.38 -2.87
C LEU A 10 6.04 11.47 -3.24
N ALA A 11 5.06 11.31 -2.34
CA ALA A 11 3.91 10.44 -2.55
C ALA A 11 2.87 11.04 -3.50
N LYS A 12 2.75 12.37 -3.55
CA LYS A 12 1.71 13.06 -4.32
C LYS A 12 1.72 12.64 -5.80
N GLY A 13 0.56 12.17 -6.27
CA GLY A 13 0.36 11.73 -7.66
C GLY A 13 1.01 10.39 -8.01
N LYS A 14 1.61 9.66 -7.05
CA LYS A 14 2.24 8.35 -7.28
C LYS A 14 1.41 7.21 -6.72
N VAL A 15 1.70 6.00 -7.21
CA VAL A 15 1.28 4.75 -6.57
C VAL A 15 2.31 4.37 -5.52
N VAL A 16 1.86 4.11 -4.30
CA VAL A 16 2.74 3.78 -3.17
C VAL A 16 2.69 2.28 -2.90
N LEU A 17 3.86 1.65 -2.85
CA LEU A 17 4.01 0.25 -2.44
C LEU A 17 4.17 0.17 -0.91
N CYS A 18 3.29 -0.58 -0.26
CA CYS A 18 3.23 -0.73 1.19
C CYS A 18 3.34 -2.22 1.55
N PHE A 19 4.17 -2.56 2.53
CA PHE A 19 4.29 -3.93 3.04
C PHE A 19 3.73 -4.04 4.46
N THR A 20 3.27 -5.23 4.79
CA THR A 20 2.97 -5.66 6.16
C THR A 20 3.29 -7.15 6.34
N ASP A 21 3.77 -7.51 7.52
CA ASP A 21 3.99 -8.87 8.00
C ASP A 21 2.95 -9.27 9.07
N ALA A 22 1.93 -8.44 9.29
CA ALA A 22 0.95 -8.66 10.33
C ALA A 22 0.08 -9.87 10.06
N LYS A 23 -0.15 -10.68 11.09
CA LYS A 23 -1.06 -11.84 11.03
C LYS A 23 -2.49 -11.47 10.65
N ASP A 24 -2.96 -10.28 11.07
CA ASP A 24 -4.24 -9.69 10.64
C ASP A 24 -4.02 -8.29 10.03
N PRO A 25 -3.96 -8.18 8.70
CA PRO A 25 -3.66 -6.93 8.03
C PRO A 25 -4.86 -6.00 7.87
N ARG A 26 -6.10 -6.39 8.25
CA ARG A 26 -7.33 -5.59 8.01
C ARG A 26 -7.22 -4.14 8.48
N GLY A 27 -6.82 -3.97 9.74
CA GLY A 27 -6.67 -2.65 10.35
C GLY A 27 -5.51 -1.85 9.74
N GLN A 28 -4.43 -2.52 9.35
CA GLN A 28 -3.26 -1.87 8.74
C GLN A 28 -3.53 -1.44 7.31
N TYR A 29 -4.27 -2.25 6.55
CA TYR A 29 -4.74 -1.91 5.21
C TYR A 29 -5.55 -0.62 5.22
N SER A 30 -6.58 -0.54 6.06
CA SER A 30 -7.42 0.66 6.17
C SER A 30 -6.61 1.90 6.55
N LYS A 31 -5.64 1.76 7.47
CA LYS A 31 -4.74 2.86 7.87
C LYS A 31 -3.80 3.25 6.73
N ALA A 32 -3.27 2.28 5.98
CA ALA A 32 -2.36 2.53 4.88
C ALA A 32 -3.06 3.25 3.73
N VAL A 33 -4.26 2.81 3.34
CA VAL A 33 -5.11 3.49 2.34
C VAL A 33 -5.37 4.94 2.74
N ALA A 34 -5.79 5.18 3.99
CA ALA A 34 -6.02 6.53 4.50
C ALA A 34 -4.74 7.38 4.48
N THR A 35 -3.61 6.81 4.91
CA THR A 35 -2.32 7.50 4.94
C THR A 35 -1.85 7.90 3.54
N VAL A 36 -1.94 6.99 2.57
CA VAL A 36 -1.56 7.26 1.16
C VAL A 36 -2.49 8.31 0.54
N SER A 37 -3.80 8.19 0.77
CA SER A 37 -4.79 9.16 0.30
C SER A 37 -4.54 10.56 0.87
N GLN A 38 -4.29 10.68 2.17
CA GLN A 38 -3.97 11.95 2.83
C GLN A 38 -2.65 12.57 2.34
N ALA A 39 -1.68 11.73 1.96
CA ALA A 39 -0.43 12.18 1.34
C ALA A 39 -0.60 12.62 -0.13
N GLY A 40 -1.81 12.50 -0.70
CA GLY A 40 -2.12 12.83 -2.09
C GLY A 40 -1.67 11.77 -3.09
N GLY A 41 -1.44 10.54 -2.64
CA GLY A 41 -1.10 9.41 -3.50
C GLY A 41 -2.25 9.06 -4.45
N ALA A 42 -1.90 8.70 -5.69
CA ALA A 42 -2.86 8.30 -6.71
C ALA A 42 -3.39 6.87 -6.50
N GLY A 43 -2.63 6.03 -5.80
CA GLY A 43 -3.03 4.66 -5.49
C GLY A 43 -2.09 3.94 -4.54
N ILE A 44 -2.48 2.74 -4.14
CA ILE A 44 -1.73 1.89 -3.21
C ILE A 44 -1.64 0.45 -3.72
N ILE A 45 -0.44 -0.11 -3.63
CA ILE A 45 -0.19 -1.56 -3.76
C ILE A 45 0.13 -2.05 -2.34
N PHE A 46 -0.72 -2.90 -1.78
CA PHE A 46 -0.58 -3.38 -0.42
C PHE A 46 -0.16 -4.86 -0.42
N ALA A 47 1.10 -5.12 -0.08
CA ALA A 47 1.72 -6.43 -0.05
C ALA A 47 1.60 -7.06 1.34
N MET A 48 1.01 -8.25 1.42
CA MET A 48 0.71 -8.95 2.67
C MET A 48 0.71 -10.47 2.47
N HIS A 49 0.86 -11.24 3.55
CA HIS A 49 0.76 -12.71 3.49
C HIS A 49 -0.67 -13.27 3.53
N THR A 50 -1.65 -12.46 3.95
CA THR A 50 -3.05 -12.91 4.07
C THR A 50 -3.88 -12.33 2.93
N THR A 51 -4.42 -13.14 2.05
CA THR A 51 -5.02 -12.70 0.77
C THR A 51 -6.51 -12.31 0.82
N ASN A 52 -7.19 -12.51 1.95
CA ASN A 52 -8.65 -12.42 1.99
C ASN A 52 -9.19 -11.09 2.55
N LEU A 53 -8.62 -9.95 2.13
CA LEU A 53 -9.18 -8.62 2.43
C LEU A 53 -10.19 -8.18 1.34
N PHE A 54 -11.25 -8.97 1.13
CA PHE A 54 -12.27 -8.65 0.13
C PHE A 54 -13.26 -7.58 0.61
N GLY A 55 -13.69 -6.71 -0.31
CA GLY A 55 -14.94 -5.95 -0.17
C GLY A 55 -14.85 -4.52 0.38
N GLN A 56 -13.66 -3.91 0.42
CA GLN A 56 -13.54 -2.51 0.86
C GLN A 56 -13.54 -1.56 -0.34
N ARG A 57 -14.45 -0.58 -0.34
CA ARG A 57 -14.43 0.52 -1.31
C ARG A 57 -13.44 1.58 -0.83
N ASP A 58 -12.35 1.74 -1.54
CA ASP A 58 -11.29 2.68 -1.17
C ASP A 58 -11.43 4.04 -1.88
N PRO A 59 -10.97 5.14 -1.26
CA PRO A 59 -11.01 6.48 -1.86
C PRO A 59 -9.98 6.68 -2.98
N ILE A 60 -9.04 5.75 -3.14
CA ILE A 60 -7.97 5.75 -4.14
C ILE A 60 -7.91 4.37 -4.80
N SER A 61 -7.29 4.27 -5.97
CA SER A 61 -7.05 2.97 -6.60
C SER A 61 -6.19 2.09 -5.68
N SER A 62 -6.69 0.91 -5.35
CA SER A 62 -6.05 -0.02 -4.43
C SER A 62 -5.96 -1.40 -5.05
N VAL A 63 -4.84 -2.07 -4.80
CA VAL A 63 -4.68 -3.49 -5.08
C VAL A 63 -3.94 -4.14 -3.92
N GLN A 64 -4.37 -5.34 -3.59
CA GLN A 64 -3.73 -6.18 -2.59
C GLN A 64 -3.00 -7.30 -3.32
N VAL A 65 -1.77 -7.57 -2.91
CA VAL A 65 -0.93 -8.59 -3.53
C VAL A 65 -0.25 -9.42 -2.45
N ASP A 66 0.20 -10.61 -2.83
CA ASP A 66 1.06 -11.42 -1.98
C ASP A 66 2.38 -10.68 -1.69
N TYR A 67 2.95 -10.95 -0.51
CA TYR A 67 4.20 -10.32 -0.07
C TYR A 67 5.34 -10.54 -1.08
N GLU A 68 5.39 -11.73 -1.66
CA GLU A 68 6.36 -12.15 -2.67
C GLU A 68 6.22 -11.31 -3.95
N ILE A 69 4.98 -11.09 -4.41
CA ILE A 69 4.69 -10.24 -5.58
C ILE A 69 5.06 -8.78 -5.29
N GLY A 70 4.78 -8.28 -4.07
CA GLY A 70 5.24 -6.97 -3.64
C GLY A 70 6.77 -6.83 -3.73
N THR A 71 7.49 -7.88 -3.39
CA THR A 71 8.97 -7.91 -3.46
C THR A 71 9.47 -7.84 -4.90
N GLU A 72 8.82 -8.54 -5.84
CA GLU A 72 9.13 -8.44 -7.27
C GLU A 72 8.87 -7.03 -7.81
N ILE A 73 7.76 -6.40 -7.41
CA ILE A 73 7.45 -5.01 -7.77
C ILE A 73 8.52 -4.05 -7.22
N LEU A 74 8.96 -4.26 -5.97
CA LEU A 74 10.04 -3.45 -5.38
C LEU A 74 11.35 -3.61 -6.16
N ALA A 75 11.67 -4.82 -6.62
CA ALA A 75 12.84 -5.06 -7.45
C ALA A 75 12.75 -4.31 -8.79
N TYR A 76 11.58 -4.33 -9.45
CA TYR A 76 11.33 -3.55 -10.67
C TYR A 76 11.51 -2.04 -10.44
N ILE A 77 10.91 -1.49 -9.36
CA ILE A 77 11.04 -0.06 -9.01
C ILE A 77 12.51 0.34 -8.83
N ARG A 78 13.34 -0.53 -8.24
CA ARG A 78 14.76 -0.25 -7.98
C ARG A 78 15.66 -0.44 -9.20
N ALA A 79 15.20 -1.14 -10.22
CA ALA A 79 15.95 -1.40 -11.44
C ALA A 79 15.83 -0.26 -12.48
N THR A 80 15.02 0.76 -12.18
CA THR A 80 14.75 1.91 -13.07
C THR A 80 15.18 3.20 -12.39
#